data_AF-A0A261C102-F1
#
_entry.id   AF-A0A261C102-F1
#
_cell.length_a   1.000
_cell.length_b   1.000
_cell.length_c   1.000
_cell.angle_alpha   90.00
_cell.angle_beta   90.00
_cell.angle_gamma   90.00
#
_symmetry.space_group_name_H-M   'P 1'
#
loop_
_entity.id
_entity.type
_entity.pdbx_description
1 polymer ?
#
loop_
_entity_poly.entity_id
_entity_poly.type
_entity_poly.pdbx_seq_one_letter_code
_entity_poly.pdbx_strand_id
1 'polypeptide(L)'
;MPSNIRESDASCLEMIRSIIRSTADDNSKWVEIFVDFENAQPTNEEREIYNMAEEVLHDCDAVLADVTSYGNGMVLRGCYIERSQLKNDSDTQALKILMTKLEPFVARTCSYYEHVAKIEKIVPILLWELSSGPLPLEEQLANKQSIAKQFARLIGFVLDFDVVKMKTAQITNDYSYYRRAKHIVYQDFDVCRFMLANEECLARLTDSSKHLCCRVMTGLVILFDHVDQNGAFVSNSSIDMRDVVSTPKSLRHLIEVK
;
A
#
# COMPACT_ATOMS: atom_id res chain seq x y z
N MET A 1 41.58 -12.40 17.70
CA MET A 1 41.12 -12.02 16.35
C MET A 1 39.59 -11.93 16.39
N PRO A 2 38.99 -10.75 16.50
CA PRO A 2 37.59 -10.60 16.12
C PRO A 2 37.50 -9.58 14.99
N SER A 3 37.20 -10.07 13.79
CA SER A 3 36.72 -9.25 12.67
C SER A 3 35.51 -9.98 12.09
N ASN A 4 34.33 -9.59 12.55
CA ASN A 4 33.05 -9.85 11.91
C ASN A 4 32.03 -8.87 12.51
N ILE A 5 32.24 -7.58 12.24
CA ILE A 5 31.16 -6.60 12.24
C ILE A 5 30.67 -6.57 10.79
N ARG A 6 29.40 -6.89 10.59
CA ARG A 6 28.79 -7.07 9.28
C ARG A 6 28.84 -5.76 8.48
N GLU A 7 29.29 -5.84 7.22
CA GLU A 7 29.37 -4.73 6.25
C GLU A 7 27.99 -4.07 5.92
N SER A 8 26.87 -4.57 6.47
CA SER A 8 25.53 -4.02 6.25
C SER A 8 25.29 -2.68 6.95
N ASP A 9 25.96 -2.42 8.07
CA ASP A 9 25.58 -1.32 8.97
C ASP A 9 26.19 0.03 8.53
N ALA A 10 27.22 -0.01 7.67
CA ALA A 10 27.82 1.19 7.07
C ALA A 10 26.94 1.84 5.99
N SER A 11 26.02 1.07 5.38
CA SER A 11 25.20 1.51 4.24
C SER A 11 24.14 2.54 4.64
N CYS A 12 23.39 2.28 5.72
CA CYS A 12 22.31 3.16 6.17
C CYS A 12 22.85 4.49 6.73
N LEU A 13 23.99 4.46 7.42
CA LEU A 13 24.62 5.64 7.98
C LEU A 13 25.12 6.58 6.86
N GLU A 14 25.74 6.05 5.81
CA GLU A 14 26.14 6.83 4.62
C GLU A 14 24.93 7.39 3.85
N MET A 15 23.82 6.66 3.79
CA MET A 15 22.58 7.14 3.18
C MET A 15 21.96 8.31 3.96
N ILE A 16 21.87 8.20 5.29
CA ILE A 16 21.42 9.30 6.17
C ILE A 16 22.37 10.52 6.00
N ARG A 17 23.69 10.27 5.96
CA ARG A 17 24.71 11.30 5.71
C ARG A 17 24.49 12.01 4.36
N SER A 18 24.06 11.29 3.32
CA SER A 18 23.80 11.89 2.00
C SER A 18 22.49 12.68 1.94
N ILE A 19 21.44 12.26 2.65
CA ILE A 19 20.14 12.94 2.68
C ILE A 19 20.24 14.27 3.45
N ILE A 20 21.02 14.31 4.54
CA ILE A 20 21.24 15.52 5.35
C ILE A 20 22.16 16.53 4.63
N ARG A 21 22.98 16.11 3.66
CA ARG A 21 23.98 16.94 2.96
C ARG A 21 23.44 17.89 1.90
N SER A 22 22.24 17.68 1.33
CA SER A 22 21.80 18.52 0.19
C SER A 22 21.46 19.96 0.58
N THR A 23 21.59 20.34 1.84
CA THR A 23 21.22 21.66 2.38
C THR A 23 22.39 22.47 2.95
N ALA A 24 23.64 21.97 2.96
CA ALA A 24 24.76 22.66 3.61
C ALA A 24 25.98 22.86 2.69
N ASP A 25 26.48 24.10 2.68
CA ASP A 25 27.63 24.60 1.92
C ASP A 25 28.88 23.70 1.96
N ASP A 26 29.64 23.78 0.87
CA ASP A 26 30.85 23.03 0.44
C ASP A 26 32.05 23.01 1.43
N ASN A 27 31.90 23.51 2.65
CA ASN A 27 32.98 23.67 3.64
C ASN A 27 32.74 22.93 4.97
N SER A 28 31.78 22.02 5.00
CA SER A 28 31.39 21.30 6.22
C SER A 28 32.45 20.26 6.61
N LYS A 29 33.13 20.48 7.75
CA LYS A 29 33.95 19.46 8.41
C LYS A 29 33.11 18.19 8.60
N TRP A 30 33.68 17.05 8.22
CA TRP A 30 33.05 15.74 8.40
C TRP A 30 32.74 15.50 9.87
N VAL A 31 31.47 15.27 10.16
CA VAL A 31 31.05 14.82 11.49
C VAL A 31 31.00 13.31 11.50
N GLU A 32 31.93 12.68 12.21
CA GLU A 32 31.87 11.25 12.50
C GLU A 32 30.94 11.00 13.68
N ILE A 33 29.67 10.74 13.38
CA ILE A 33 28.65 10.40 14.38
C ILE A 33 28.62 8.88 14.55
N PHE A 34 28.81 8.41 15.78
CA PHE A 34 28.63 7.01 16.18
C PHE A 34 27.19 6.80 16.65
N VAL A 35 26.57 5.71 16.19
CA VAL A 35 25.25 5.26 16.65
C VAL A 35 25.40 3.85 17.21
N ASP A 36 25.09 3.66 18.50
CA ASP A 36 25.17 2.35 19.15
C ASP A 36 23.94 1.49 18.82
N PHE A 37 24.03 0.74 17.72
CA PHE A 37 22.97 -0.16 17.30
C PHE A 37 22.71 -1.33 18.26
N GLU A 38 23.70 -1.72 19.05
CA GLU A 38 23.60 -2.90 19.92
C GLU A 38 22.95 -2.55 21.26
N ASN A 39 23.44 -1.49 21.93
CA ASN A 39 23.08 -1.22 23.32
C ASN A 39 22.29 0.07 23.53
N ALA A 40 22.01 0.88 22.51
CA ALA A 40 21.18 2.07 22.70
C ALA A 40 19.80 1.70 23.26
N GLN A 41 19.47 2.27 24.41
CA GLN A 41 18.20 2.12 25.12
C GLN A 41 17.52 3.48 25.26
N PRO A 42 16.18 3.53 25.19
CA PRO A 42 15.45 4.78 25.32
C PRO A 42 15.56 5.35 26.74
N THR A 43 15.92 6.64 26.80
CA THR A 43 15.74 7.46 27.99
C THR A 43 14.25 7.61 28.34
N ASN A 44 13.95 8.19 29.50
CA ASN A 44 12.55 8.44 29.90
C ASN A 44 11.85 9.40 28.93
N GLU A 45 12.58 10.36 28.37
CA GLU A 45 12.07 11.34 27.40
C GLU A 45 11.80 10.71 26.04
N GLU A 46 12.68 9.80 25.59
CA GLU A 46 12.55 9.12 24.29
C GLU A 46 11.51 8.00 24.30
N ARG A 47 11.09 7.54 25.48
CA ARG A 47 10.36 6.28 25.66
C ARG A 47 9.07 6.20 24.82
N GLU A 48 8.30 7.27 24.77
CA GLU A 48 7.03 7.30 24.03
C GLU A 48 7.26 7.15 22.52
N ILE A 49 8.11 8.00 21.94
CA ILE A 49 8.45 7.98 20.52
C ILE A 49 9.14 6.66 20.15
N TYR A 50 10.03 6.16 21.01
CA TYR A 50 10.69 4.87 20.84
C TYR A 50 9.67 3.74 20.73
N ASN A 51 8.68 3.68 21.63
CA ASN A 51 7.67 2.62 21.63
C ASN A 51 6.79 2.69 20.38
N MET A 52 6.38 3.89 19.95
CA MET A 52 5.63 4.07 18.72
C MET A 52 6.42 3.56 17.50
N ALA A 53 7.71 3.86 17.44
CA ALA A 53 8.57 3.38 16.36
C ALA A 53 8.82 1.86 16.45
N GLU A 54 8.94 1.30 17.65
CA GLU A 54 9.13 -0.14 17.85
C GLU A 54 7.90 -0.94 17.41
N GLU A 55 6.69 -0.44 17.65
CA GLU A 55 5.44 -1.04 17.16
C GLU A 55 5.43 -1.11 15.62
N VAL A 56 5.79 0.00 14.96
CA VAL A 56 5.88 0.04 13.49
C VAL A 56 6.98 -0.90 12.98
N LEU A 57 8.13 -0.96 13.65
CA LEU A 57 9.23 -1.84 13.26
C LEU A 57 8.90 -3.33 13.45
N HIS A 58 8.15 -3.68 14.49
CA HIS A 58 7.68 -5.06 14.68
C HIS A 58 6.76 -5.50 13.53
N ASP A 59 5.85 -4.62 13.11
CA ASP A 59 5.03 -4.84 11.91
C ASP A 59 5.89 -4.99 10.65
N CYS A 60 6.95 -4.18 10.52
CA CYS A 60 7.89 -4.24 9.38
C CYS A 60 8.58 -5.61 9.27
N ASP A 61 8.99 -6.22 10.40
CA ASP A 61 9.60 -7.56 10.40
C ASP A 61 8.64 -8.62 9.84
N ALA A 62 7.36 -8.55 10.24
CA ALA A 62 6.32 -9.45 9.74
C ALA A 62 6.07 -9.26 8.24
N VAL A 63 6.04 -8.00 7.78
CA VAL A 63 5.89 -7.66 6.35
C VAL A 63 7.08 -8.19 5.54
N LEU A 64 8.31 -8.02 6.04
CA LEU A 64 9.52 -8.47 5.36
C LEU A 64 9.55 -10.00 5.23
N ALA A 65 9.11 -10.72 6.26
CA ALA A 65 8.97 -12.17 6.21
C ALA A 65 7.91 -12.61 5.19
N ASP A 66 6.74 -11.98 5.16
CA ASP A 66 5.67 -12.34 4.22
C ASP A 66 6.05 -12.03 2.76
N VAL A 67 6.59 -10.83 2.47
CA VAL A 67 6.98 -10.45 1.10
C VAL A 67 8.09 -11.34 0.55
N THR A 68 9.02 -11.80 1.40
CA THR A 68 10.06 -12.77 1.03
C THR A 68 9.47 -14.14 0.64
N SER A 69 8.30 -14.49 1.18
CA SER A 69 7.61 -15.75 0.90
C SER A 69 6.61 -15.68 -0.27
N TYR A 70 6.29 -14.48 -0.78
CA TYR A 70 5.17 -14.23 -1.69
C TYR A 70 5.14 -15.18 -2.90
N GLY A 71 6.29 -15.43 -3.53
CA GLY A 71 6.41 -16.25 -4.74
C GLY A 71 6.45 -17.77 -4.54
N ASN A 72 6.51 -18.26 -3.30
CA ASN A 72 6.85 -19.67 -3.01
C ASN A 72 5.64 -20.60 -2.84
N GLY A 73 4.41 -20.09 -2.98
CA GLY A 73 3.18 -20.85 -2.74
C GLY A 73 2.69 -21.68 -3.93
N MET A 74 2.29 -22.94 -3.69
CA MET A 74 1.65 -23.80 -4.71
C MET A 74 0.37 -23.18 -5.29
N VAL A 75 -0.40 -22.46 -4.46
CA VAL A 75 -1.63 -21.77 -4.88
C VAL A 75 -1.32 -20.73 -5.96
N LEU A 76 -0.30 -19.89 -5.75
CA LEU A 76 0.08 -18.85 -6.70
C LEU A 76 0.54 -19.47 -8.03
N ARG A 77 1.31 -20.56 -7.95
CA ARG A 77 1.74 -21.31 -9.13
C ARG A 77 0.56 -21.90 -9.91
N GLY A 78 -0.47 -22.38 -9.22
CA GLY A 78 -1.74 -22.81 -9.81
C GLY A 78 -2.44 -21.68 -10.56
N CYS A 79 -2.53 -20.48 -9.95
CA CYS A 79 -3.10 -19.29 -10.60
C CYS A 79 -2.39 -18.96 -11.92
N TYR A 80 -1.06 -19.07 -11.98
CA TYR A 80 -0.32 -18.82 -13.22
C TYR A 80 -0.60 -19.84 -14.31
N ILE A 81 -0.69 -21.12 -13.95
CA ILE A 81 -1.01 -22.18 -14.91
C ILE A 81 -2.41 -21.94 -15.50
N GLU A 82 -3.40 -21.71 -14.65
CA GLU A 82 -4.77 -21.41 -15.08
C GLU A 82 -4.84 -20.15 -15.94
N ARG A 83 -4.12 -19.09 -15.54
CA ARG A 83 -4.00 -17.88 -16.34
C ARG A 83 -3.41 -18.14 -17.72
N SER A 84 -2.39 -19.00 -17.84
CA SER A 84 -1.76 -19.32 -19.12
C SER A 84 -2.66 -20.14 -20.06
N GLN A 85 -3.69 -20.80 -19.51
CA GLN A 85 -4.64 -21.62 -20.27
C GLN A 85 -5.84 -20.80 -20.80
N LEU A 86 -6.06 -19.59 -20.29
CA LEU A 86 -7.07 -18.68 -20.80
C LEU A 86 -6.69 -18.23 -22.21
N LYS A 87 -7.47 -18.67 -23.22
CA LYS A 87 -7.23 -18.34 -24.63
C LYS A 87 -7.57 -16.88 -24.96
N ASN A 88 -8.55 -16.31 -24.26
CA ASN A 88 -8.94 -14.90 -24.36
C ASN A 88 -9.66 -14.47 -23.07
N ASP A 89 -9.79 -13.16 -22.89
CA ASP A 89 -10.43 -12.56 -21.72
C ASP A 89 -11.98 -12.53 -21.81
N SER A 90 -12.59 -13.29 -22.73
CA SER A 90 -14.04 -13.30 -22.91
C SER A 90 -14.78 -14.24 -21.94
N ASP A 91 -14.07 -15.22 -21.36
CA ASP A 91 -14.62 -16.12 -20.35
C ASP A 91 -14.63 -15.45 -18.97
N THR A 92 -15.68 -14.66 -18.74
CA THR A 92 -15.86 -13.92 -17.48
C THR A 92 -16.03 -14.84 -16.27
N GLN A 93 -16.50 -16.08 -16.45
CA GLN A 93 -16.65 -17.05 -15.36
C GLN A 93 -15.29 -17.60 -14.94
N ALA A 94 -14.44 -17.98 -15.90
CA ALA A 94 -13.08 -18.40 -15.60
C ALA A 94 -12.24 -17.26 -15.00
N LEU A 95 -12.44 -16.02 -15.46
CA LEU A 95 -11.82 -14.83 -14.86
C LEU A 95 -12.25 -14.62 -13.42
N LYS A 96 -13.55 -14.75 -13.09
CA LYS A 96 -14.03 -14.65 -11.71
C LYS A 96 -13.38 -15.69 -10.79
N ILE A 97 -13.30 -16.95 -11.22
CA ILE A 97 -12.66 -18.03 -10.44
C ILE A 97 -11.19 -17.70 -10.18
N LEU A 98 -10.47 -17.25 -11.21
CA LEU A 98 -9.07 -16.88 -11.08
C LEU A 98 -8.88 -15.64 -10.19
N MET A 99 -9.78 -14.66 -10.26
CA MET A 99 -9.78 -13.49 -9.39
C MET A 99 -9.93 -13.89 -7.92
N THR A 100 -10.88 -14.77 -7.58
CA THR A 100 -11.06 -15.27 -6.21
C THR A 100 -9.79 -15.96 -5.69
N LYS A 101 -9.06 -16.67 -6.55
CA LYS A 101 -7.77 -17.28 -6.16
C LYS A 101 -6.64 -16.26 -5.99
N LEU A 102 -6.73 -15.10 -6.64
CA LEU A 102 -5.76 -14.00 -6.52
C LEU A 102 -6.06 -13.06 -5.35
N GLU A 103 -7.28 -13.02 -4.83
CA GLU A 103 -7.69 -12.17 -3.71
C GLU A 103 -6.73 -12.22 -2.50
N PRO A 104 -6.28 -13.39 -2.02
CA PRO A 104 -5.33 -13.45 -0.90
C PRO A 104 -3.98 -12.76 -1.20
N PHE A 105 -3.54 -12.78 -2.46
CA PHE A 105 -2.28 -12.15 -2.89
C PHE A 105 -2.42 -10.65 -3.06
N VAL A 106 -3.59 -10.20 -3.56
CA VAL A 106 -3.96 -8.79 -3.63
C VAL A 106 -4.09 -8.21 -2.23
N ALA A 107 -4.71 -8.94 -1.30
CA ALA A 107 -4.83 -8.53 0.09
C ALA A 107 -3.46 -8.33 0.77
N ARG A 108 -2.50 -9.23 0.52
CA ARG A 108 -1.10 -9.04 0.97
C ARG A 108 -0.49 -7.76 0.39
N THR A 109 -0.62 -7.55 -0.91
CA THR A 109 -0.12 -6.33 -1.56
C THR A 109 -0.73 -5.07 -0.93
N CYS A 110 -2.04 -5.05 -0.70
CA CYS A 110 -2.71 -3.95 0.00
C CYS A 110 -2.18 -3.75 1.42
N SER A 111 -2.01 -4.83 2.19
CA SER A 111 -1.45 -4.77 3.55
C SER A 111 -0.05 -4.14 3.55
N TYR A 112 0.82 -4.45 2.58
CA TYR A 112 2.14 -3.81 2.48
C TYR A 112 2.02 -2.28 2.35
N TYR A 113 1.05 -1.78 1.57
CA TYR A 113 0.79 -0.33 1.46
C TYR A 113 0.22 0.28 2.73
N GLU A 114 -0.62 -0.45 3.49
CA GLU A 114 -1.11 0.01 4.79
C GLU A 114 0.04 0.20 5.80
N HIS A 115 1.06 -0.65 5.75
CA HIS A 115 2.26 -0.51 6.57
C HIS A 115 3.11 0.69 6.15
N VAL A 116 3.22 0.99 4.84
CA VAL A 116 3.86 2.23 4.37
C VAL A 116 3.19 3.47 4.99
N ALA A 117 1.86 3.50 5.06
CA ALA A 117 1.13 4.61 5.68
C ALA A 117 1.42 4.78 7.19
N LYS A 118 1.83 3.72 7.90
CA LYS A 118 2.31 3.82 9.29
C LYS A 118 3.73 4.41 9.33
N ILE A 119 4.61 3.99 8.43
CA ILE A 119 5.97 4.51 8.30
C ILE A 119 5.95 6.01 7.98
N GLU A 120 5.11 6.43 7.03
CA GLU A 120 4.94 7.84 6.64
C GLU A 120 4.54 8.74 7.82
N LYS A 121 3.84 8.20 8.83
CA LYS A 121 3.44 8.95 10.03
C LYS A 121 4.55 9.07 11.05
N ILE A 122 5.34 8.01 11.27
CA ILE A 122 6.39 8.00 12.30
C ILE A 122 7.68 8.69 11.84
N VAL A 123 8.00 8.64 10.54
CA VAL A 123 9.24 9.24 10.01
C VAL A 123 9.38 10.73 10.32
N PRO A 124 8.37 11.60 10.11
CA PRO A 124 8.47 13.02 10.46
C PRO A 124 8.71 13.25 11.96
N ILE A 125 8.13 12.41 12.83
CA ILE A 125 8.28 12.52 14.29
C ILE A 125 9.72 12.18 14.68
N LEU A 126 10.28 11.10 14.14
CA LEU A 126 11.67 10.71 14.38
C LEU A 126 12.63 11.78 13.86
N LEU A 127 12.41 12.29 12.64
CA LEU A 127 13.23 13.34 12.07
C LEU A 127 13.18 14.62 12.90
N TRP A 128 12.00 15.01 13.38
CA TRP A 128 11.86 16.18 14.26
C TRP A 128 12.67 16.01 15.53
N GLU A 129 12.54 14.87 16.22
CA GLU A 129 13.27 14.59 17.46
C GLU A 129 14.80 14.57 17.26
N LEU A 130 15.26 14.16 16.08
CA LEU A 130 16.69 14.10 15.73
C LEU A 130 17.27 15.43 15.23
N SER A 131 16.43 16.38 14.76
CA SER A 131 16.91 17.57 14.04
C SER A 131 16.42 18.93 14.56
N SER A 132 15.41 18.98 15.43
CA SER A 132 14.76 20.24 15.84
C SER A 132 15.14 20.73 17.25
N GLY A 133 16.29 20.32 17.78
CA GLY A 133 16.74 20.72 19.11
C GLY A 133 17.62 21.98 19.10
N PRO A 134 17.91 22.56 20.28
CA PRO A 134 18.79 23.73 20.40
C PRO A 134 20.29 23.37 20.26
N LEU A 135 20.62 22.09 20.23
CA LEU A 135 21.99 21.58 20.18
C LEU A 135 22.47 21.46 18.72
N PRO A 136 23.79 21.53 18.47
CA PRO A 136 24.35 21.11 17.19
C PRO A 136 23.94 19.67 16.87
N LEU A 137 23.72 19.37 15.59
CA LEU A 137 23.23 18.06 15.12
C LEU A 137 24.06 16.88 15.65
N GLU A 138 25.38 17.04 15.74
CA GLU A 138 26.29 16.00 16.26
C GLU A 138 25.95 15.62 17.72
N GLU A 139 25.77 16.64 18.56
CA GLU A 139 25.46 16.49 19.97
C GLU A 139 24.02 16.00 20.17
N GLN A 140 23.09 16.47 19.33
CA GLN A 140 21.72 15.98 19.34
C GLN A 140 21.64 14.50 19.00
N LEU A 141 22.35 14.05 17.95
CA LEU A 141 22.39 12.63 17.57
C LEU A 141 23.15 11.79 18.61
N ALA A 142 24.19 12.32 19.25
CA ALA A 142 24.88 11.67 20.37
C ALA A 142 23.97 11.48 21.60
N ASN A 143 23.03 12.40 21.83
CA ASN A 143 22.07 12.32 22.93
C ASN A 143 20.82 11.49 22.61
N LYS A 144 20.44 11.40 21.33
CA LYS A 144 19.20 10.74 20.86
C LYS A 144 19.49 9.40 20.17
N GLN A 145 20.36 8.59 20.77
CA GLN A 145 20.88 7.34 20.19
C GLN A 145 19.78 6.30 19.93
N SER A 146 18.81 6.19 20.84
CA SER A 146 17.73 5.20 20.70
C SER A 146 16.80 5.55 19.53
N ILE A 147 16.48 6.84 19.37
CA ILE A 147 15.68 7.35 18.25
C ILE A 147 16.46 7.24 16.93
N ALA A 148 17.75 7.57 16.93
CA ALA A 148 18.62 7.42 15.76
C ALA A 148 18.67 5.96 15.29
N LYS A 149 18.76 5.01 16.23
CA LYS A 149 18.67 3.56 15.96
C LYS A 149 17.34 3.18 15.31
N GLN A 150 16.19 3.68 15.81
CA GLN A 150 14.89 3.38 15.20
C GLN A 150 14.77 3.93 13.78
N PHE A 151 15.25 5.16 13.55
CA PHE A 151 15.23 5.76 12.23
C PHE A 151 16.09 4.97 11.23
N ALA A 152 17.29 4.56 11.63
CA ALA A 152 18.15 3.73 10.80
C ALA A 152 17.56 2.33 10.55
N ARG A 153 16.88 1.71 11.54
CA ARG A 153 16.14 0.45 11.34
C ARG A 153 15.02 0.59 10.31
N LEU A 154 14.28 1.70 10.32
CA LEU A 154 13.23 1.96 9.31
C LEU A 154 13.82 2.07 7.91
N ILE A 155 14.96 2.75 7.75
CA ILE A 155 15.67 2.82 6.45
C ILE A 155 16.13 1.43 6.02
N GLY A 156 16.72 0.66 6.94
CA GLY A 156 17.13 -0.73 6.68
C GLY A 156 15.96 -1.56 6.16
N PHE A 157 14.80 -1.49 6.83
CA PHE A 157 13.58 -2.14 6.35
C PHE A 157 13.17 -1.69 4.95
N VAL A 158 13.14 -0.38 4.67
CA VAL A 158 12.74 0.13 3.35
C VAL A 158 13.65 -0.43 2.25
N LEU A 159 14.96 -0.46 2.49
CA LEU A 159 15.92 -1.01 1.52
C LEU A 159 15.77 -2.52 1.35
N ASP A 160 15.64 -3.27 2.44
CA ASP A 160 15.45 -4.72 2.39
C ASP A 160 14.13 -5.09 1.69
N PHE A 161 13.05 -4.38 2.00
CA PHE A 161 11.76 -4.54 1.35
C PHE A 161 11.86 -4.27 -0.15
N ASP A 162 12.49 -3.16 -0.56
CA ASP A 162 12.67 -2.83 -1.97
C ASP A 162 13.53 -3.86 -2.70
N VAL A 163 14.60 -4.37 -2.08
CA VAL A 163 15.41 -5.45 -2.66
C VAL A 163 14.57 -6.70 -2.91
N VAL A 164 13.73 -7.11 -1.95
CA VAL A 164 12.86 -8.29 -2.11
C VAL A 164 11.79 -8.02 -3.16
N LYS A 165 11.14 -6.87 -3.14
CA LYS A 165 10.11 -6.46 -4.11
C LYS A 165 10.67 -6.40 -5.54
N MET A 166 11.86 -5.81 -5.74
CA MET A 166 12.51 -5.73 -7.05
C MET A 166 12.84 -7.12 -7.62
N LYS A 167 13.14 -8.09 -6.75
CA LYS A 167 13.36 -9.49 -7.14
C LYS A 167 12.06 -10.27 -7.38
N THR A 168 10.92 -9.73 -6.94
CA THR A 168 9.62 -10.42 -6.95
C THR A 168 8.64 -9.70 -7.88
N ALA A 169 8.89 -9.78 -9.19
CA ALA A 169 8.05 -9.16 -10.22
C ALA A 169 6.57 -9.64 -10.19
N GLN A 170 6.31 -10.79 -9.57
CA GLN A 170 4.97 -11.36 -9.38
C GLN A 170 4.02 -10.40 -8.67
N ILE A 171 4.47 -9.70 -7.61
CA ILE A 171 3.63 -8.81 -6.79
C ILE A 171 2.91 -7.77 -7.68
N THR A 172 3.67 -7.10 -8.54
CA THR A 172 3.13 -6.07 -9.45
C THR A 172 2.25 -6.69 -10.54
N ASN A 173 2.64 -7.86 -11.05
CA ASN A 173 1.94 -8.55 -12.12
C ASN A 173 0.57 -9.09 -11.68
N ASP A 174 0.47 -9.63 -10.48
CA ASP A 174 -0.75 -10.20 -9.92
C ASP A 174 -1.77 -9.11 -9.64
N TYR A 175 -1.33 -8.03 -8.97
CA TYR A 175 -2.17 -6.86 -8.73
C TYR A 175 -2.67 -6.23 -10.04
N SER A 176 -1.78 -6.06 -11.02
CA SER A 176 -2.13 -5.49 -12.33
C SER A 176 -3.07 -6.39 -13.13
N TYR A 177 -2.95 -7.72 -13.00
CA TYR A 177 -3.86 -8.66 -13.62
C TYR A 177 -5.23 -8.64 -12.95
N TYR A 178 -5.26 -8.71 -11.61
CA TYR A 178 -6.50 -8.63 -10.84
C TYR A 178 -7.30 -7.38 -11.18
N ARG A 179 -6.65 -6.21 -11.26
CA ARG A 179 -7.32 -4.96 -11.65
C ARG A 179 -7.92 -5.02 -13.06
N ARG A 180 -7.21 -5.60 -14.03
CA ARG A 180 -7.71 -5.76 -15.40
C ARG A 180 -8.87 -6.75 -15.47
N ALA A 181 -8.73 -7.91 -14.84
CA ALA A 181 -9.79 -8.92 -14.77
C ALA A 181 -11.04 -8.35 -14.09
N LYS A 182 -10.88 -7.60 -12.99
CA LYS A 182 -11.96 -6.88 -12.31
C LYS A 182 -12.67 -5.93 -13.27
N HIS A 183 -11.93 -5.10 -13.99
CA HIS A 183 -12.50 -4.18 -14.97
C HIS A 183 -13.28 -4.92 -16.08
N ILE A 184 -12.78 -6.04 -16.58
CA ILE A 184 -13.46 -6.84 -17.62
C ILE A 184 -14.75 -7.47 -17.07
N VAL A 185 -14.68 -8.05 -15.87
CA VAL A 185 -15.82 -8.73 -15.24
C VAL A 185 -16.93 -7.76 -14.84
N TYR A 186 -16.58 -6.54 -14.44
CA TYR A 186 -17.52 -5.53 -13.98
C TYR A 186 -17.67 -4.33 -14.94
N GLN A 187 -17.26 -4.48 -16.20
CA GLN A 187 -17.18 -3.39 -17.19
C GLN A 187 -18.50 -2.62 -17.35
N ASP A 188 -19.63 -3.33 -17.50
CA ASP A 188 -20.93 -2.70 -17.72
C ASP A 188 -21.36 -1.84 -16.51
N PHE A 189 -21.02 -2.30 -15.31
CA PHE A 189 -21.27 -1.57 -14.07
C PHE A 189 -20.38 -0.32 -14.00
N ASP A 190 -19.08 -0.46 -14.27
CA ASP A 190 -18.12 0.64 -14.22
C ASP A 190 -18.39 1.70 -15.29
N VAL A 191 -18.84 1.30 -16.48
CA VAL A 191 -19.24 2.22 -17.56
C VAL A 191 -20.45 3.03 -17.15
N CYS A 192 -21.51 2.40 -16.65
CA CYS A 192 -22.70 3.11 -16.18
C CYS A 192 -22.37 4.03 -14.99
N ARG A 193 -21.53 3.57 -14.07
CA ARG A 193 -21.04 4.36 -12.93
C ARG A 193 -20.26 5.59 -13.39
N PHE A 194 -19.30 5.42 -14.29
CA PHE A 194 -18.49 6.51 -14.82
C PHE A 194 -19.34 7.56 -15.54
N MET A 195 -20.27 7.12 -16.38
CA MET A 195 -21.19 8.01 -17.11
C MET A 195 -22.06 8.86 -16.18
N LEU A 196 -22.40 8.36 -14.99
CA LEU A 196 -23.22 9.07 -14.01
C LEU A 196 -22.40 9.91 -13.02
N ALA A 197 -21.17 9.51 -12.71
CA ALA A 197 -20.31 10.19 -11.74
C ALA A 197 -19.48 11.33 -12.35
N ASN A 198 -19.19 11.29 -13.66
CA ASN A 198 -18.45 12.34 -14.35
C ASN A 198 -19.40 13.45 -14.84
N GLU A 199 -19.22 14.69 -14.37
CA GLU A 199 -20.13 15.81 -14.69
C GLU A 199 -20.23 16.11 -16.19
N GLU A 200 -19.12 16.01 -16.93
CA GLU A 200 -19.10 16.24 -18.38
C GLU A 200 -19.90 15.16 -19.13
N CYS A 201 -19.73 13.89 -18.75
CA CYS A 201 -20.52 12.80 -19.30
C CYS A 201 -21.99 12.95 -18.94
N LEU A 202 -22.29 13.25 -17.67
CA LEU A 202 -23.63 13.42 -17.15
C LEU A 202 -24.39 14.54 -17.88
N ALA A 203 -23.73 15.66 -18.18
CA ALA A 203 -24.30 16.77 -18.93
C ALA A 203 -24.64 16.42 -20.38
N ARG A 204 -23.95 15.43 -20.96
CA ARG A 204 -24.19 14.93 -22.34
C ARG A 204 -25.29 13.88 -22.42
N LEU A 205 -25.77 13.36 -21.28
CA LEU A 205 -26.82 12.34 -21.23
C LEU A 205 -28.22 12.97 -21.17
N THR A 206 -29.16 12.38 -21.90
CA THR A 206 -30.60 12.66 -21.71
C THR A 206 -31.09 12.07 -20.40
N ASP A 207 -32.19 12.58 -19.86
CA ASP A 207 -32.76 12.05 -18.61
C ASP A 207 -33.16 10.57 -18.73
N SER A 208 -33.65 10.15 -19.90
CA SER A 208 -33.91 8.75 -20.22
C SER A 208 -32.64 7.88 -20.15
N SER A 209 -31.50 8.39 -20.65
CA SER A 209 -30.21 7.68 -20.58
C SER A 209 -29.66 7.63 -19.15
N LYS A 210 -29.80 8.71 -18.37
CA LYS A 210 -29.43 8.71 -16.95
C LYS A 210 -30.24 7.67 -16.17
N HIS A 211 -31.55 7.61 -16.42
CA HIS A 211 -32.45 6.65 -15.81
C HIS A 211 -32.11 5.21 -16.23
N LEU A 212 -31.78 4.98 -17.50
CA LEU A 212 -31.31 3.70 -17.99
C LEU A 212 -30.03 3.25 -17.29
N CYS A 213 -29.02 4.12 -17.17
CA CYS A 213 -27.76 3.81 -16.49
C CYS A 213 -27.99 3.46 -15.01
N CYS A 214 -28.87 4.19 -14.31
CA CYS A 214 -29.22 3.88 -12.92
C CYS A 214 -29.89 2.49 -12.80
N ARG A 215 -30.81 2.16 -13.71
CA ARG A 215 -31.49 0.85 -13.75
C ARG A 215 -30.52 -0.28 -14.09
N VAL A 216 -29.61 -0.08 -15.04
CA VAL A 216 -28.56 -1.06 -15.39
C VAL A 216 -27.65 -1.30 -14.19
N MET A 217 -27.14 -0.25 -13.53
CA MET A 217 -26.33 -0.41 -12.32
C MET A 217 -27.07 -1.17 -11.22
N THR A 218 -28.32 -0.80 -10.95
CA THR A 218 -29.14 -1.47 -9.92
C THR A 218 -29.40 -2.93 -10.27
N GLY A 219 -29.72 -3.22 -11.54
CA GLY A 219 -29.91 -4.58 -12.03
C GLY A 219 -28.66 -5.43 -11.94
N LEU A 220 -27.48 -4.87 -12.29
CA LEU A 220 -26.19 -5.54 -12.18
C LEU A 220 -25.83 -5.84 -10.72
N VAL A 221 -26.17 -4.97 -9.78
CA VAL A 221 -25.96 -5.19 -8.35
C VAL A 221 -26.83 -6.34 -7.83
N ILE A 222 -28.12 -6.39 -8.22
CA ILE A 222 -29.02 -7.49 -7.84
C ILE A 222 -28.51 -8.82 -8.41
N LEU A 223 -28.12 -8.82 -9.69
CA LEU A 223 -27.54 -10.01 -10.32
C LEU A 223 -26.24 -10.44 -9.64
N PHE A 224 -25.38 -9.48 -9.28
CA PHE A 224 -24.16 -9.76 -8.55
C PHE A 224 -24.45 -10.39 -7.19
N ASP A 225 -25.39 -9.85 -6.42
CA ASP A 225 -25.78 -10.35 -5.10
C ASP A 225 -26.27 -11.81 -5.14
N HIS A 226 -26.95 -12.20 -6.22
CA HIS A 226 -27.43 -13.56 -6.40
C HIS A 226 -26.39 -14.57 -6.93
N VAL A 227 -25.36 -14.08 -7.63
CA VAL A 227 -24.36 -14.94 -8.30
C VAL A 227 -23.09 -15.07 -7.46
N ASP A 228 -22.71 -14.03 -6.73
CA ASP A 228 -21.56 -14.06 -5.84
C ASP A 228 -21.83 -14.94 -4.61
N GLN A 229 -20.80 -15.66 -4.14
CA GLN A 229 -20.96 -16.55 -2.99
C GLN A 229 -21.24 -15.81 -1.68
N ASN A 230 -20.75 -14.58 -1.55
CA ASN A 230 -20.88 -13.76 -0.35
C ASN A 230 -21.91 -12.63 -0.51
N GLY A 231 -22.28 -12.30 -1.76
CA GLY A 231 -23.26 -11.27 -2.09
C GLY A 231 -22.67 -9.86 -2.17
N ALA A 232 -23.49 -8.90 -2.58
CA ALA A 232 -23.10 -7.52 -2.84
C ALA A 232 -22.93 -6.67 -1.57
N PHE A 233 -23.58 -7.06 -0.46
CA PHE A 233 -23.74 -6.23 0.73
C PHE A 233 -22.75 -6.51 1.86
N VAL A 234 -21.82 -7.46 1.68
CA VAL A 234 -20.75 -7.73 2.65
C VAL A 234 -19.68 -6.62 2.63
N SER A 235 -18.98 -6.43 3.75
CA SER A 235 -17.99 -5.35 3.91
C SER A 235 -16.83 -5.42 2.90
N ASN A 236 -16.53 -6.62 2.39
CA ASN A 236 -15.45 -6.88 1.44
C ASN A 236 -15.98 -7.14 0.01
N SER A 237 -17.17 -6.64 -0.32
CA SER A 237 -17.77 -6.81 -1.65
C SER A 237 -16.89 -6.19 -2.74
N SER A 238 -16.87 -6.83 -3.91
CA SER A 238 -16.20 -6.29 -5.10
C SER A 238 -16.84 -4.98 -5.60
N ILE A 239 -18.09 -4.72 -5.22
CA ILE A 239 -18.88 -3.53 -5.57
C ILE A 239 -19.01 -2.63 -4.33
N ASP A 240 -18.64 -1.35 -4.47
CA ASP A 240 -18.88 -0.36 -3.42
C ASP A 240 -20.35 0.06 -3.38
N MET A 241 -21.12 -0.59 -2.50
CA MET A 241 -22.54 -0.31 -2.32
C MET A 241 -22.83 1.12 -1.81
N ARG A 242 -21.88 1.80 -1.18
CA ARG A 242 -22.08 3.20 -0.75
C ARG A 242 -22.11 4.11 -1.97
N ASP A 243 -21.22 3.86 -2.93
CA ASP A 243 -21.12 4.59 -4.20
C ASP A 243 -22.32 4.30 -5.12
N VAL A 244 -22.76 3.03 -5.18
CA VAL A 244 -23.98 2.60 -5.88
C VAL A 244 -25.21 3.36 -5.38
N VAL A 245 -25.29 3.61 -4.07
CA VAL A 245 -26.44 4.26 -3.44
C VAL A 245 -26.33 5.77 -3.47
N SER A 246 -25.12 6.34 -3.40
CA SER A 246 -24.92 7.80 -3.44
C SER A 246 -25.28 8.37 -4.80
N THR A 247 -24.87 7.71 -5.89
CA THR A 247 -25.00 8.22 -7.27
C THR A 247 -26.46 8.50 -7.67
N PRO A 248 -27.42 7.56 -7.49
CA PRO A 248 -28.84 7.84 -7.74
C PRO A 248 -29.44 8.86 -6.78
N LYS A 249 -28.95 8.93 -5.52
CA LYS A 249 -29.43 9.92 -4.54
C LYS A 249 -29.08 11.35 -4.95
N SER A 250 -27.89 11.59 -5.50
CA SER A 250 -27.50 12.88 -6.06
C SER A 250 -28.31 13.26 -7.29
N LEU A 251 -28.71 12.27 -8.08
CA LEU A 251 -29.49 12.47 -9.31
C LEU A 251 -31.01 12.47 -9.09
N ARG A 252 -31.47 12.43 -7.84
CA ARG A 252 -32.91 12.28 -7.51
C ARG A 252 -33.79 13.36 -8.15
N HIS A 253 -33.28 14.59 -8.21
CA HIS A 253 -33.93 15.75 -8.86
C HIS A 253 -34.05 15.63 -10.39
N LEU A 254 -33.27 14.75 -11.03
CA LEU A 254 -33.29 14.46 -12.48
C LEU A 254 -34.04 13.16 -12.80
N ILE A 255 -34.32 12.33 -11.79
CA ILE A 255 -34.87 10.98 -11.93
C ILE A 255 -36.34 10.92 -11.48
N GLU A 256 -36.82 11.90 -10.72
CA GLU A 256 -38.25 12.03 -10.38
C GLU A 256 -39.07 12.26 -11.65
N VAL A 257 -39.95 11.30 -11.92
CA VAL A 257 -40.96 11.36 -13.00
C VAL A 257 -41.93 12.50 -12.64
N LYS A 258 -41.98 13.53 -13.49
CA LYS A 258 -43.14 14.43 -13.56
C LYS A 258 -44.34 13.72 -14.15
#